data_AF-A0A158KKQ6-F1
#
_entry.id   AF-A0A158KKQ6-F1
#
_cell.length_a   1.000
_cell.length_b   1.000
_cell.length_c   1.000
_cell.angle_alpha   90.00
_cell.angle_beta   90.00
_cell.angle_gamma   90.00
#
_symmetry.space_group_name_H-M   'P 1'
#
loop_
_entity.id
_entity.type
_entity.pdbx_description
1 polymer ?
#
loop_
_entity_poly.entity_id
_entity_poly.type
_entity_poly.pdbx_seq_one_letter_code
_entity_poly.pdbx_strand_id
1 'polypeptide(L)'
;MTKAIHQAVSIAPGHNKASLSPGQKAFNTLIRQIEKRRDRLRAWETVMPAFQKKYVDELLPLERESTDLHARMVYRLDGAFDQKGLTKAERRTISELIAGLAGDLIEESNNAQLKVIFNRH
;
A
#
# COMPACT_ATOMS: atom_id res chain seq x y z
N MET A 1 -28.32 4.33 4.08
CA MET A 1 -28.50 3.36 2.98
C MET A 1 -29.10 2.08 3.53
N THR A 2 -30.21 1.64 2.94
CA THR A 2 -31.04 0.52 3.41
C THR A 2 -30.28 -0.80 3.22
N LYS A 3 -29.91 -1.45 4.32
CA LYS A 3 -29.24 -2.75 4.33
C LYS A 3 -30.23 -3.79 3.80
N ALA A 4 -30.12 -4.14 2.51
CA ALA A 4 -30.94 -5.21 1.94
C ALA A 4 -30.58 -6.54 2.65
N ILE A 5 -31.53 -7.07 3.41
CA ILE A 5 -31.42 -8.40 4.02
C ILE A 5 -31.65 -9.40 2.90
N HIS A 6 -30.58 -9.86 2.26
CA HIS A 6 -30.67 -10.96 1.30
C HIS A 6 -30.89 -12.25 2.08
N GLN A 7 -32.13 -12.73 2.10
CA GLN A 7 -32.47 -14.02 2.70
C GLN A 7 -31.82 -15.12 1.85
N ALA A 8 -30.97 -15.94 2.47
CA ALA A 8 -30.22 -16.97 1.76
C ALA A 8 -31.18 -18.00 1.14
N VAL A 9 -31.13 -18.14 -0.19
CA VAL A 9 -31.99 -19.05 -0.96
C VAL A 9 -31.44 -20.47 -0.85
N SER A 10 -32.23 -21.43 -0.37
CA SER A 10 -31.84 -22.84 -0.30
C SER A 10 -32.96 -23.70 -0.84
N ILE A 11 -32.62 -24.81 -1.51
CA ILE A 11 -33.59 -25.78 -1.98
C ILE A 11 -33.81 -26.85 -0.89
N ALA A 12 -35.06 -27.00 -0.46
CA ALA A 12 -35.48 -28.05 0.45
C ALA A 12 -35.79 -29.38 -0.29
N PRO A 13 -35.86 -30.53 0.40
CA PRO A 13 -36.34 -31.78 -0.18
C PRO A 13 -37.76 -31.61 -0.74
N GLY A 14 -38.08 -32.27 -1.85
CA GLY A 14 -39.44 -32.22 -2.41
C GLY A 14 -40.45 -32.95 -1.52
N HIS A 15 -41.74 -32.60 -1.62
CA HIS A 15 -42.82 -33.08 -0.73
C HIS A 15 -42.99 -34.61 -0.62
N ASN A 16 -42.35 -35.40 -1.48
CA ASN A 16 -42.36 -36.87 -1.44
C ASN A 16 -40.95 -37.51 -1.36
N LYS A 17 -39.91 -36.78 -0.96
CA LYS A 17 -38.55 -37.32 -0.80
C LYS A 17 -37.97 -36.99 0.58
N ALA A 18 -37.48 -38.01 1.27
CA ALA A 18 -36.86 -37.88 2.59
C ALA A 18 -35.46 -37.21 2.57
N SER A 19 -34.82 -37.08 1.40
CA SER A 19 -33.48 -36.48 1.29
C SER A 19 -33.30 -35.64 0.01
N LEU A 20 -32.34 -34.71 0.07
CA LEU A 20 -31.96 -33.84 -1.04
C LEU A 20 -31.35 -34.65 -2.20
N SER A 21 -31.74 -34.32 -3.43
CA SER A 21 -31.09 -34.86 -4.63
C SER A 21 -29.63 -34.35 -4.74
N PRO A 22 -28.75 -35.04 -5.50
CA PRO A 22 -27.39 -34.57 -5.73
C PRO A 22 -27.32 -33.14 -6.28
N GLY A 23 -28.20 -32.79 -7.22
CA GLY A 23 -28.29 -31.42 -7.77
C GLY A 23 -28.72 -30.38 -6.73
N GLN A 24 -29.67 -30.73 -5.85
CA GLN A 24 -30.08 -29.85 -4.74
C GLN A 24 -28.95 -29.65 -3.71
N LYS A 25 -28.20 -30.72 -3.40
CA LYS A 25 -27.02 -30.61 -2.52
C LYS A 25 -25.93 -29.74 -3.13
N ALA A 26 -25.66 -29.89 -4.43
CA ALA A 26 -24.69 -29.07 -5.16
C ALA A 26 -25.10 -27.58 -5.15
N PHE A 27 -26.36 -27.28 -5.48
CA PHE A 27 -26.92 -25.94 -5.42
C PHE A 27 -26.77 -25.32 -4.02
N ASN A 28 -27.23 -26.01 -2.98
CA ASN A 28 -27.14 -25.53 -1.60
C ASN A 28 -25.69 -25.33 -1.13
N THR A 29 -24.73 -26.07 -1.72
CA THR A 29 -23.30 -25.90 -1.44
C THR A 29 -22.75 -24.64 -2.11
N LEU A 30 -23.10 -24.40 -3.37
CA LEU A 30 -22.71 -23.19 -4.08
C LEU A 30 -23.29 -21.93 -3.41
N ILE A 31 -24.55 -21.95 -2.97
CA ILE A 31 -25.12 -20.83 -2.23
C ILE A 31 -24.34 -20.56 -0.94
N ARG A 32 -24.01 -21.59 -0.15
CA ARG A 32 -23.20 -21.42 1.07
C ARG A 32 -21.83 -20.82 0.76
N GLN A 33 -21.19 -21.20 -0.34
CA GLN A 33 -19.93 -20.62 -0.76
C GLN A 33 -20.07 -19.14 -1.16
N ILE A 34 -21.15 -18.79 -1.87
CA ILE A 34 -21.46 -17.41 -2.25
C ILE A 34 -21.67 -16.55 -1.01
N GLU A 35 -22.47 -17.01 -0.04
CA GLU A 35 -22.72 -16.28 1.20
C GLU A 35 -21.43 -16.06 1.99
N LYS A 36 -20.57 -17.08 2.12
CA LYS A 36 -19.26 -16.91 2.77
C LYS A 36 -18.39 -15.85 2.09
N ARG A 37 -18.43 -15.75 0.75
CA ARG A 37 -17.70 -14.72 0.01
C ARG A 37 -18.31 -13.33 0.19
N ARG A 38 -19.64 -13.22 0.22
CA ARG A 38 -20.37 -11.96 0.50
C ARG A 38 -20.09 -11.46 1.92
N ASP A 39 -20.04 -12.35 2.90
CA ASP A 39 -19.68 -12.00 4.28
C ASP A 39 -18.27 -11.45 4.36
N ARG A 40 -17.32 -12.11 3.69
CA ARG A 40 -15.93 -11.63 3.61
C ARG A 40 -15.85 -10.25 2.94
N LEU A 41 -16.59 -10.04 1.84
CA LEU A 41 -16.64 -8.75 1.16
C LEU A 41 -17.20 -7.66 2.07
N ARG A 42 -18.33 -7.92 2.75
CA ARG A 42 -18.92 -6.97 3.70
C ARG A 42 -17.99 -6.64 4.86
N ALA A 43 -17.25 -7.63 5.36
CA ALA A 43 -16.25 -7.40 6.39
C ALA A 43 -15.15 -6.44 5.90
N TRP A 44 -14.66 -6.63 4.67
CA TRP A 44 -13.71 -5.70 4.04
C TRP A 44 -14.30 -4.30 3.84
N GLU A 45 -15.51 -4.19 3.31
CA GLU A 45 -16.22 -2.92 3.11
C GLU A 45 -16.43 -2.16 4.43
N THR A 46 -16.59 -2.88 5.55
CA THR A 46 -16.76 -2.28 6.87
C THR A 46 -15.46 -1.66 7.40
N VAL A 47 -14.32 -2.32 7.18
CA VAL A 47 -13.02 -1.85 7.70
C VAL A 47 -12.30 -0.87 6.77
N MET A 48 -12.61 -0.92 5.47
CA MET A 48 -11.92 -0.13 4.45
C MET A 48 -11.93 1.38 4.73
N PRO A 49 -13.05 2.02 5.14
CA PRO A 49 -13.07 3.46 5.36
C PRO A 49 -12.17 3.89 6.53
N ALA A 50 -12.15 3.12 7.62
CA ALA A 50 -11.28 3.40 8.76
C ALA A 50 -9.81 3.24 8.41
N PHE A 51 -9.47 2.19 7.65
CA PHE A 51 -8.12 1.98 7.14
C PHE A 51 -7.69 3.11 6.20
N GLN A 52 -8.51 3.45 5.20
CA GLN A 52 -8.22 4.52 4.25
C GLN A 52 -8.04 5.86 4.94
N LYS A 53 -8.89 6.18 5.93
CA LYS A 53 -8.76 7.39 6.73
C LYS A 53 -7.42 7.41 7.47
N LYS A 54 -7.07 6.33 8.17
CA LYS A 54 -5.78 6.25 8.89
C LYS A 54 -4.58 6.36 7.93
N TYR A 55 -4.66 5.69 6.79
CA TYR A 55 -3.61 5.75 5.78
C TYR A 55 -3.40 7.17 5.25
N VAL A 56 -4.49 7.87 4.91
CA VAL A 56 -4.43 9.23 4.35
C VAL A 56 -4.09 10.28 5.40
N ASP A 57 -4.61 10.16 6.62
CA ASP A 57 -4.45 11.17 7.66
C ASP A 57 -3.14 11.02 8.43
N GLU A 58 -2.58 9.80 8.53
CA GLU A 58 -1.39 9.53 9.34
C GLU A 58 -0.20 9.06 8.50
N LEU A 59 -0.34 8.00 7.70
CA LEU A 59 0.82 7.37 7.05
C LEU A 59 1.34 8.20 5.86
N LEU A 60 0.46 8.62 4.95
CA LEU A 60 0.85 9.40 3.77
C LEU A 60 1.58 10.71 4.14
N PRO A 61 1.15 11.50 5.15
CA PRO A 61 1.89 12.68 5.57
C PRO A 61 3.29 12.34 6.11
N LEU A 62 3.42 11.28 6.91
CA LEU A 62 4.72 10.86 7.45
C LEU A 62 5.68 10.38 6.35
N GLU A 63 5.17 9.61 5.38
CA GLU A 63 5.96 9.21 4.21
C GLU A 63 6.46 10.44 3.46
N ARG A 64 5.58 11.42 3.19
CA ARG A 64 5.97 12.67 2.53
C ARG A 64 6.99 13.48 3.33
N GLU A 65 6.80 13.62 4.64
CA GLU A 65 7.74 14.34 5.51
C GLU A 65 9.11 13.65 5.53
N SER A 66 9.13 12.32 5.59
CA SER A 66 10.36 11.52 5.52
C SER A 66 11.09 11.76 4.20
N THR A 67 10.40 11.66 3.05
CA THR A 67 10.97 11.95 1.73
C THR A 67 11.52 13.38 1.65
N ASP A 68 10.78 14.36 2.16
CA ASP A 68 11.19 15.77 2.22
C ASP A 68 12.47 15.97 3.06
N LEU A 69 12.55 15.30 4.21
CA LEU A 69 13.71 15.37 5.10
C LEU A 69 14.94 14.72 4.47
N HIS A 70 14.79 13.56 3.83
CA HIS A 70 15.88 12.92 3.07
C HIS A 70 16.37 13.82 1.93
N ALA A 71 15.47 14.46 1.18
CA ALA A 71 15.86 15.41 0.14
C ALA A 71 16.63 16.60 0.71
N ARG A 72 16.17 17.18 1.83
CA ARG A 72 16.89 18.26 2.53
C ARG A 72 18.27 17.81 3.03
N MET A 73 18.40 16.57 3.48
CA MET A 73 19.68 15.99 3.87
C MET A 73 20.64 15.91 2.69
N VAL A 74 20.19 15.39 1.54
CA VAL A 74 20.96 15.36 0.29
C VAL A 74 21.43 16.76 -0.10
N TYR A 75 20.55 17.77 -0.09
CA TYR A 75 20.93 19.15 -0.41
C TYR A 75 21.97 19.73 0.54
N ARG A 76 21.88 19.40 1.84
CA ARG A 76 22.87 19.85 2.84
C ARG A 76 24.21 19.15 2.67
N LEU A 77 24.21 17.86 2.34
CA LEU A 77 25.43 17.10 2.10
C LEU A 77 26.13 17.58 0.82
N ASP A 78 25.39 17.80 -0.28
CA ASP A 78 25.90 18.39 -1.53
C ASP A 78 26.54 19.76 -1.24
N GLY A 79 25.85 20.63 -0.50
CA GLY A 79 26.40 21.93 -0.10
C GLY A 79 27.63 21.86 0.82
N ALA A 80 27.78 20.78 1.62
CA ALA A 80 28.93 20.57 2.48
C ALA A 80 30.13 19.95 1.73
N PHE A 81 29.88 19.18 0.67
CA PHE A 81 30.90 18.55 -0.16
C PHE A 81 31.87 19.57 -0.78
N ASP A 82 31.35 20.75 -1.15
CA ASP A 82 32.09 21.87 -1.74
C ASP A 82 32.83 22.73 -0.71
N GLN A 83 32.59 22.52 0.60
CA GLN A 83 33.26 23.29 1.64
C GLN A 83 34.70 22.82 1.87
N LYS A 84 35.54 23.76 2.33
CA LYS A 84 36.92 23.44 2.75
C LYS A 84 36.88 22.69 4.08
N GLY A 85 37.76 21.70 4.24
CA GLY A 85 37.91 20.95 5.50
C GLY A 85 37.82 19.44 5.36
N LEU A 86 37.31 18.94 4.22
CA LEU A 86 37.25 17.50 3.94
C LEU A 86 38.54 17.01 3.26
N THR A 87 39.05 15.89 3.75
CA THR A 87 40.08 15.10 3.08
C THR A 87 39.53 14.43 1.82
N LYS A 88 40.42 13.92 0.96
CA LYS A 88 40.03 13.17 -0.25
C LYS A 88 39.19 11.92 0.09
N ALA A 89 39.51 11.24 1.19
CA ALA A 89 38.80 10.03 1.61
C ALA A 89 37.38 10.37 2.09
N GLU A 90 37.25 11.38 2.96
CA GLU A 90 35.94 11.85 3.45
C GLU A 90 35.06 12.36 2.32
N ARG A 91 35.65 13.11 1.37
CA ARG A 91 34.92 13.58 0.18
C ARG A 91 34.36 12.41 -0.64
N ARG A 92 35.13 11.33 -0.83
CA ARG A 92 34.64 10.14 -1.52
C ARG A 92 33.48 9.48 -0.77
N THR A 93 33.61 9.28 0.54
CA THR A 93 32.55 8.69 1.37
C THR A 93 31.27 9.53 1.33
N ILE A 94 31.38 10.85 1.38
CA ILE A 94 30.23 11.75 1.26
C ILE A 94 29.61 11.67 -0.14
N SER A 95 30.40 11.60 -1.21
CA SER A 95 29.89 11.40 -2.58
C SER A 95 29.07 10.12 -2.70
N GLU A 96 29.61 9.00 -2.21
CA GLU A 96 28.94 7.70 -2.26
C GLU A 96 27.63 7.72 -1.45
N LEU A 97 27.62 8.39 -0.29
CA LEU A 97 26.42 8.58 0.52
C LEU A 97 25.36 9.45 -0.18
N ILE A 98 25.78 10.55 -0.80
CA ILE A 98 24.89 11.45 -1.55
C ILE A 98 24.27 10.70 -2.74
N ALA A 99 25.08 9.97 -3.52
CA ALA A 99 24.60 9.20 -4.65
C ALA A 99 23.59 8.11 -4.22
N GLY A 100 23.88 7.38 -3.13
CA GLY A 100 22.93 6.39 -2.59
C GLY A 100 21.58 7.03 -2.21
N LEU A 101 21.61 8.06 -1.36
CA LEU A 101 20.39 8.74 -0.89
C LEU A 101 19.62 9.43 -2.02
N ALA A 102 20.32 10.06 -2.97
CA ALA A 102 19.67 10.70 -4.11
C ALA A 102 19.08 9.66 -5.08
N GLY A 103 19.73 8.52 -5.25
CA GLY A 103 19.25 7.42 -6.08
C GLY A 103 17.89 6.90 -5.61
N ASP A 104 17.77 6.56 -4.33
CA ASP A 104 16.52 6.09 -3.72
C ASP A 104 15.38 7.12 -3.92
N LEU A 105 15.68 8.42 -3.76
CA LEU A 105 14.69 9.49 -3.89
C LEU A 105 14.26 9.79 -5.35
N ILE A 106 15.09 9.49 -6.34
CA ILE A 106 14.77 9.73 -7.77
C ILE A 106 13.76 8.72 -8.28
N GLU A 107 13.76 7.49 -7.76
CA GLU A 107 12.75 6.49 -8.11
C GLU A 107 11.37 6.91 -7.58
N GLU A 108 11.34 7.55 -6.42
CA GLU A 108 10.11 8.00 -5.76
C GLU A 108 9.63 9.37 -6.24
N SER A 109 10.52 10.23 -6.75
CA SER A 109 10.21 11.62 -7.10
C SER A 109 10.74 12.02 -8.48
N ASN A 110 9.91 12.66 -9.31
CA ASN A 110 10.36 13.23 -10.60
C ASN A 110 11.12 14.56 -10.42
N ASN A 111 11.95 14.67 -9.37
CA ASN A 111 12.66 15.88 -8.99
C ASN A 111 13.94 16.02 -9.83
N ALA A 112 13.92 16.96 -10.77
CA ALA A 112 15.04 17.22 -11.68
C ALA A 112 16.33 17.64 -10.93
N GLN A 113 16.22 18.33 -9.80
CA GLN A 113 17.38 18.76 -9.03
C GLN A 113 18.10 17.59 -8.36
N LEU A 114 17.36 16.60 -7.83
CA LEU A 114 17.97 15.39 -7.26
C LEU A 114 18.71 14.58 -8.32
N LYS A 115 18.17 14.50 -9.56
CA LYS A 115 18.87 13.86 -10.69
C LYS A 115 20.19 14.55 -11.01
N VAL A 116 20.23 15.87 -10.95
CA VAL A 116 21.48 16.63 -11.17
C VAL A 116 22.51 16.33 -10.09
N ILE A 117 22.10 16.26 -8.83
CA ILE A 117 22.99 15.93 -7.70
C ILE A 117 23.49 14.50 -7.81
N PHE A 118 22.59 13.53 -8.07
CA PHE A 118 22.95 12.13 -8.27
C PHE A 118 23.99 11.96 -9.38
N ASN A 119 23.81 12.62 -10.53
CA ASN A 119 24.76 12.51 -11.64
C ASN A 119 26.11 13.20 -11.38
N ARG A 120 26.19 14.10 -10.39
CA ARG A 120 27.44 14.78 -10.00
C ARG A 120 28.32 13.89 -9.12
N HIS A 121 27.71 13.05 -8.29
CA HIS A 121 28.36 12.30 -7.22
C HIS A 121 28.66 10.86 -7.57
#